data_AF-A0AAJ3LFR6-F1
#
_entry.id   AF-A0AAJ3LFR6-F1
#
_cell.length_a   1.000
_cell.length_b   1.000
_cell.length_c   1.000
_cell.angle_alpha   90.00
_cell.angle_beta   90.00
_cell.angle_gamma   90.00
#
_symmetry.space_group_name_H-M   'P 1'
#
loop_
_entity.id
_entity.type
_entity.pdbx_description
1 polymer ?
#
loop_
_entity_poly.entity_id
_entity_poly.type
_entity_poly.pdbx_seq_one_letter_code
_entity_poly.pdbx_strand_id
1 'polypeptide(L)'
;MPGIDYKDLPGSLGPSVDDIRYEALEFEKMVKGYIERKTGKWPKRQSLASLIKNELPKFDMYPEIPELWPEFLDRAEKLNTIRNKIVHSDLSNLSDLPELPELYERFRNVNTMLRPFGLVSSASRDRFSGIHWKGTHLHFKIDETLYILDAQDIGNLLSELHLSSRGKVHFQKGKLVGSKMQDYRYERYTYYIEDSDPFELTEEESMALQDLLTCFLSNHELRYRV
;
A
#
# COMPACT_ATOMS: atom_id res chain seq x y z
N MET A 1 30.10 29.13 -0.05
CA MET A 1 29.51 28.14 -0.96
C MET A 1 28.06 28.53 -1.19
N PRO A 2 27.55 28.62 -2.42
CA PRO A 2 26.17 29.01 -2.65
C PRO A 2 25.26 27.84 -2.24
N GLY A 3 24.25 28.13 -1.42
CA GLY A 3 23.24 27.16 -1.01
C GLY A 3 22.46 26.65 -2.21
N ILE A 4 22.11 25.36 -2.20
CA ILE A 4 21.27 24.76 -3.23
C ILE A 4 19.86 25.34 -3.02
N ASP A 5 19.50 26.30 -3.86
CA ASP A 5 18.19 26.93 -3.89
C ASP A 5 17.27 26.05 -4.75
N TYR A 6 16.44 25.23 -4.11
CA TYR A 6 15.47 24.35 -4.78
C TYR A 6 14.33 25.20 -5.37
N LYS A 7 14.54 25.73 -6.58
CA LYS A 7 13.49 26.39 -7.36
C LYS A 7 12.86 25.39 -8.32
N ASP A 8 11.57 25.14 -8.15
CA ASP A 8 10.79 24.36 -9.09
C ASP A 8 10.78 25.07 -10.45
N LEU A 9 11.37 24.41 -11.45
CA LEU A 9 11.35 24.86 -12.84
C LEU A 9 10.10 24.28 -13.52
N PRO A 10 9.27 25.08 -14.19
CA PRO A 10 8.13 24.55 -14.93
C PRO A 10 8.63 23.58 -16.02
N GLY A 11 8.18 22.32 -15.96
CA GLY A 11 8.55 21.26 -16.89
C GLY A 11 9.62 20.27 -16.38
N SER A 12 9.98 20.27 -15.09
CA SER A 12 10.81 19.20 -14.52
C SER A 12 10.08 17.85 -14.55
N LEU A 13 10.81 16.77 -14.87
CA LEU A 13 10.30 15.39 -14.96
C LEU A 13 10.25 14.66 -13.59
N GLY A 14 10.62 15.33 -12.49
CA GLY A 14 10.76 14.75 -11.17
C GLY A 14 9.90 15.43 -10.11
N PRO A 15 9.69 14.80 -8.94
CA PRO A 15 8.83 15.34 -7.89
C PRO A 15 9.34 16.68 -7.39
N SER A 16 8.40 17.62 -7.23
CA SER A 16 8.65 18.96 -6.73
C SER A 16 8.81 18.99 -5.21
N VAL A 17 9.27 20.14 -4.71
CA VAL A 17 9.27 20.43 -3.26
C VAL A 17 7.87 20.30 -2.66
N ASP A 18 6.85 20.75 -3.38
CA ASP A 18 5.47 20.72 -2.91
C ASP A 18 4.88 19.30 -2.90
N ASP A 19 5.28 18.43 -3.84
CA ASP A 19 4.91 17.01 -3.82
C ASP A 19 5.45 16.30 -2.58
N ILE A 20 6.68 16.63 -2.17
CA ILE A 20 7.28 16.08 -0.96
C ILE A 20 6.60 16.62 0.29
N ARG A 21 6.28 17.93 0.33
CA ARG A 21 5.52 18.51 1.44
C ARG A 21 4.15 17.85 1.58
N TYR A 22 3.48 17.59 0.45
CA TYR A 22 2.23 16.86 0.42
C TYR A 22 2.39 15.46 1.03
N GLU A 23 3.35 14.67 0.54
CA GLU A 23 3.58 13.30 1.04
C GLU A 23 3.99 13.29 2.53
N ALA A 24 4.75 14.29 2.99
CA ALA A 24 5.14 14.45 4.39
C ALA A 24 3.96 14.82 5.30
N LEU A 25 3.00 15.62 4.82
CA LEU A 25 1.74 15.91 5.52
C LEU A 25 0.81 14.69 5.51
N GLU A 26 0.77 13.97 4.39
CA GLU A 26 -0.03 12.77 4.22
C GLU A 26 0.45 11.65 5.14
N PHE A 27 1.76 11.55 5.39
CA PHE A 27 2.33 10.62 6.37
C PHE A 27 1.75 10.76 7.76
N GLU A 28 1.61 11.99 8.25
CA GLU A 28 0.98 12.22 9.55
C GLU A 28 -0.48 11.75 9.56
N LYS A 29 -1.24 12.03 8.48
CA LYS A 29 -2.62 11.57 8.36
C LYS A 29 -2.72 10.06 8.30
N MET A 30 -1.81 9.40 7.57
CA MET A 30 -1.81 7.95 7.41
C MET A 30 -1.52 7.24 8.74
N VAL A 31 -0.55 7.72 9.52
CA VAL A 31 -0.26 7.19 10.86
C VAL A 31 -1.47 7.36 11.78
N LYS A 32 -2.03 8.57 11.85
CA LYS A 32 -3.20 8.85 12.70
C LYS A 32 -4.42 8.04 12.28
N GLY A 33 -4.68 7.95 10.99
CA GLY A 33 -5.77 7.17 10.43
C GLY A 33 -5.61 5.67 10.66
N TYR A 34 -4.38 5.13 10.57
CA TYR A 34 -4.13 3.73 10.89
C TYR A 34 -4.46 3.41 12.35
N ILE A 35 -4.01 4.26 13.28
CA ILE A 35 -4.29 4.12 14.71
C ILE A 35 -5.79 4.29 15.00
N GLU A 36 -6.45 5.24 14.36
CA GLU A 36 -7.90 5.41 14.48
C GLU A 36 -8.63 4.12 14.06
N ARG A 37 -8.27 3.52 12.92
CA ARG A 37 -8.91 2.28 12.45
C ARG A 37 -8.73 1.12 13.43
N LYS A 38 -7.63 1.08 14.18
CA LYS A 38 -7.35 0.02 15.16
C LYS A 38 -7.96 0.28 16.54
N THR A 39 -8.14 1.55 16.91
CA THR A 39 -8.60 1.95 18.25
C THR A 39 -10.02 2.52 18.29
N GLY A 40 -10.61 2.80 17.13
CA GLY A 40 -11.87 3.53 16.95
C GLY A 40 -11.81 5.00 17.35
N LYS A 41 -10.62 5.56 17.65
CA LYS A 41 -10.46 6.93 18.16
C LYS A 41 -9.36 7.68 17.43
N TRP A 42 -9.69 8.84 16.86
CA TRP A 42 -8.69 9.72 16.26
C TRP A 42 -7.73 10.29 17.32
N PRO A 43 -6.40 10.09 17.18
CA PRO A 43 -5.40 10.63 18.09
C PRO A 43 -5.22 12.15 17.89
N LYS A 44 -6.03 12.96 18.60
CA LYS A 44 -6.06 14.43 18.46
C LYS A 44 -4.87 15.17 19.11
N ARG A 45 -4.39 14.68 20.26
CA ARG A 45 -3.44 15.41 21.13
C ARG A 45 -2.03 14.81 21.18
N GLN A 46 -1.85 13.60 20.65
CA GLN A 46 -0.55 12.94 20.66
C GLN A 46 0.31 13.45 19.49
N SER A 47 1.59 13.70 19.76
CA SER A 47 2.55 14.04 18.70
C SER A 47 2.81 12.83 17.79
N LEU A 48 3.13 13.07 16.53
CA LEU A 48 3.46 12.01 15.56
C LEU A 48 4.59 11.11 16.08
N ALA A 49 5.61 11.69 16.69
CA ALA A 49 6.71 10.95 17.34
C ALA A 49 6.20 9.99 18.44
N SER A 50 5.27 10.44 19.27
CA SER A 50 4.68 9.59 20.32
C SER A 50 3.83 8.47 19.73
N LEU A 51 3.07 8.76 18.67
CA LEU A 51 2.26 7.76 17.96
C LEU A 51 3.14 6.67 17.33
N ILE A 52 4.25 7.04 16.68
CA ILE A 52 5.20 6.10 16.07
C ILE A 52 5.88 5.23 17.12
N LYS A 53 6.32 5.82 18.23
CA LYS A 53 7.08 5.09 19.25
C LYS A 53 6.23 4.23 20.17
N ASN A 54 5.01 4.67 20.49
CA ASN A 54 4.24 4.07 21.59
C ASN A 54 2.93 3.41 21.13
N GLU A 55 2.31 3.86 20.03
CA GLU A 55 1.00 3.36 19.60
C GLU A 55 1.09 2.42 18.41
N LEU A 56 1.80 2.81 17.35
CA LEU A 56 2.03 2.00 16.15
C LEU A 56 2.57 0.57 16.45
N PRO A 57 3.54 0.38 17.38
CA PRO A 57 4.07 -0.96 17.66
C PRO A 57 3.04 -1.95 18.23
N LYS A 58 1.93 -1.45 18.79
CA LYS A 58 0.86 -2.29 19.36
C LYS A 58 -0.02 -2.93 18.28
N PHE A 59 0.04 -2.42 17.05
CA PHE A 59 -0.87 -2.80 15.97
C PHE A 59 -0.06 -3.22 14.75
N ASP A 60 0.62 -4.36 14.84
CA ASP A 60 1.31 -4.93 13.68
C ASP A 60 0.33 -5.12 12.51
N MET A 61 0.73 -4.63 11.34
CA MET A 61 -0.06 -4.73 10.12
C MET A 61 0.09 -6.08 9.42
N TYR A 62 1.26 -6.70 9.56
CA TYR A 62 1.61 -7.98 8.92
C TYR A 62 2.28 -8.89 9.96
N PRO A 63 1.52 -9.41 10.95
CA PRO A 63 2.06 -10.32 11.96
C PRO A 63 2.70 -11.59 11.35
N GLU A 64 2.33 -11.93 10.12
CA GLU A 64 2.89 -13.07 9.38
C GLU A 64 4.34 -12.83 8.90
N ILE A 65 4.82 -11.58 8.90
CA ILE A 65 6.19 -11.20 8.53
C ILE A 65 6.81 -10.38 9.68
N PRO A 66 7.30 -11.04 10.75
CA PRO A 66 7.72 -10.39 11.99
C PRO A 66 8.84 -9.35 11.83
N GLU A 67 9.64 -9.46 10.77
CA GLU A 67 10.75 -8.55 10.48
C GLU A 67 10.30 -7.24 9.82
N LEU A 68 9.14 -7.26 9.14
CA LEU A 68 8.66 -6.13 8.35
C LEU A 68 8.24 -4.95 9.22
N TRP A 69 7.56 -5.24 10.34
CA TRP A 69 7.01 -4.19 11.20
C TRP A 69 8.08 -3.42 11.99
N PRO A 70 9.07 -4.06 12.64
CA PRO A 70 10.19 -3.35 13.27
C PRO A 70 10.94 -2.43 12.30
N GLU A 71 11.17 -2.87 11.07
CA GLU A 71 11.84 -2.05 10.06
C GLU A 71 10.98 -0.91 9.52
N PHE A 72 9.67 -1.13 9.42
CA PHE A 72 8.74 -0.05 9.14
C PHE A 72 8.78 1.02 10.23
N LEU A 73 8.80 0.62 11.51
CA LEU A 73 8.85 1.55 12.64
C LEU A 73 10.14 2.39 12.67
N ASP A 74 11.30 1.76 12.42
CA ASP A 74 12.59 2.47 12.31
C ASP A 74 12.57 3.50 11.17
N ARG A 75 12.01 3.13 10.01
CA ARG A 75 11.85 4.07 8.89
C ARG A 75 10.87 5.20 9.20
N ALA A 76 9.75 4.91 9.86
CA ALA A 76 8.77 5.91 10.26
C ALA A 76 9.39 6.93 11.24
N GLU A 77 10.23 6.49 12.19
CA GLU A 77 10.95 7.36 13.12
C GLU A 77 11.94 8.28 12.39
N LYS A 78 12.72 7.74 11.44
CA LYS A 78 13.63 8.52 10.58
C LYS A 78 12.87 9.54 9.73
N LEU A 79 11.76 9.15 9.11
CA LEU A 79 10.92 10.03 8.30
C LEU A 79 10.24 11.11 9.11
N ASN A 80 9.83 10.85 10.36
CA ASN A 80 9.26 11.88 11.24
C ASN A 80 10.28 13.00 11.53
N THR A 81 11.56 12.65 11.71
CA THR A 81 12.63 13.65 11.87
C THR A 81 12.78 14.52 10.63
N ILE A 82 12.69 13.91 9.43
CA ILE A 82 12.79 14.61 8.14
C ILE A 82 11.54 15.46 7.87
N ARG A 83 10.34 14.94 8.15
CA ARG A 83 9.06 15.65 8.03
C ARG A 83 9.07 16.94 8.84
N ASN A 84 9.58 16.92 10.08
CA ASN A 84 9.65 18.13 10.91
C ASN A 84 10.56 19.19 10.27
N LYS A 85 11.64 18.79 9.60
CA LYS A 85 12.51 19.70 8.85
C LYS A 85 11.80 20.27 7.61
N ILE A 86 11.07 19.44 6.86
CA ILE A 86 10.35 19.84 5.63
C ILE A 86 9.20 20.80 5.93
N VAL A 87 8.45 20.57 7.01
CA VAL A 87 7.26 21.36 7.36
C VAL A 87 7.60 22.69 8.04
N HIS A 88 8.74 22.78 8.73
CA HIS A 88 9.13 23.95 9.51
C HIS A 88 10.30 24.77 8.93
N SER A 89 10.83 24.44 7.73
CA SER A 89 11.99 25.14 7.16
C SER A 89 11.92 25.29 5.64
N ASP A 90 12.57 26.34 5.13
CA ASP A 90 12.96 26.44 3.72
C ASP A 90 14.06 25.42 3.44
N LEU A 91 13.84 24.56 2.44
CA LEU A 91 14.70 23.44 2.04
C LEU A 91 16.11 23.86 1.59
N SER A 92 16.35 25.17 1.46
CA SER A 92 17.61 25.78 1.03
C SER A 92 18.76 25.66 2.05
N ASN A 93 18.48 25.32 3.31
CA ASN A 93 19.50 25.15 4.37
C ASN A 93 19.81 23.68 4.73
N LEU A 94 19.32 22.71 3.95
CA LEU A 94 19.46 21.29 4.26
C LEU A 94 20.48 20.61 3.34
N SER A 95 21.76 20.80 3.65
CA SER A 95 22.90 20.14 2.98
C SER A 95 22.98 18.62 3.20
N ASP A 96 22.16 18.06 4.10
CA ASP A 96 22.20 16.64 4.50
C ASP A 96 20.91 15.86 4.16
N LEU A 97 20.02 16.40 3.30
CA LEU A 97 18.83 15.67 2.87
C LEU A 97 19.13 14.75 1.67
N PRO A 98 18.53 13.55 1.61
CA PRO A 98 18.48 12.75 0.40
C PRO A 98 17.90 13.55 -0.78
N GLU A 99 18.23 13.16 -2.01
CA GLU A 99 17.70 13.81 -3.21
C GLU A 99 16.16 13.79 -3.22
N LEU A 100 15.53 14.83 -3.77
CA LEU A 100 14.06 15.00 -3.79
C LEU A 100 13.31 13.75 -4.29
N PRO A 101 13.73 13.07 -5.39
CA PRO A 101 13.04 11.87 -5.86
C PRO A 101 13.09 10.70 -4.86
N GLU A 102 14.22 10.53 -4.19
CA GLU A 102 14.38 9.49 -3.19
C GLU A 102 13.48 9.77 -1.96
N LEU A 103 13.42 11.04 -1.55
CA LEU A 103 12.61 11.45 -0.41
C LEU A 103 11.11 11.27 -0.67
N TYR A 104 10.67 11.65 -1.87
CA TYR A 104 9.29 11.44 -2.33
C TYR A 104 8.91 9.95 -2.25
N GLU A 105 9.74 9.06 -2.83
CA GLU A 105 9.48 7.63 -2.81
C GLU A 105 9.49 7.03 -1.39
N ARG A 106 10.36 7.51 -0.50
CA ARG A 106 10.37 7.05 0.91
C ARG A 106 9.08 7.40 1.64
N PHE A 107 8.57 8.63 1.51
CA PHE A 107 7.27 8.99 2.10
C PHE A 107 6.12 8.23 1.46
N ARG A 108 6.09 8.17 0.12
CA ARG A 108 5.06 7.48 -0.65
C ARG A 108 4.95 6.00 -0.27
N ASN A 109 6.07 5.31 -0.10
CA ASN A 109 6.09 3.90 0.29
C ASN A 109 5.46 3.69 1.67
N VAL A 110 5.82 4.52 2.65
CA VAL A 110 5.25 4.46 4.00
C VAL A 110 3.77 4.80 4.01
N ASN A 111 3.37 5.82 3.25
CA ASN A 111 1.97 6.20 3.09
C ASN A 111 1.15 5.10 2.42
N THR A 112 1.71 4.44 1.42
CA THR A 112 1.07 3.33 0.71
C THR A 112 0.91 2.13 1.63
N MET A 113 1.92 1.81 2.44
CA MET A 113 1.81 0.72 3.42
C MET A 113 0.73 1.00 4.48
N LEU A 114 0.63 2.24 4.98
CA LEU A 114 -0.39 2.67 5.95
C LEU A 114 -1.75 3.00 5.33
N ARG A 115 -1.86 2.97 3.99
CA ARG A 115 -3.08 3.35 3.29
C ARG A 115 -4.22 2.45 3.78
N PRO A 116 -5.39 3.03 4.14
CA PRO A 116 -6.56 2.20 4.37
C PRO A 116 -6.84 1.40 3.10
N PHE A 117 -7.00 0.09 3.25
CA PHE A 117 -7.77 -0.71 2.30
C PHE A 117 -9.14 0.00 2.20
N GLY A 118 -9.44 0.56 1.03
CA GLY A 118 -10.53 1.51 0.85
C GLY A 118 -11.86 0.87 1.25
N LEU A 119 -12.56 1.44 2.24
CA LEU A 119 -13.92 1.06 2.63
C LEU A 119 -14.16 -0.42 2.98
N VAL A 120 -13.12 -1.23 3.13
CA VAL A 120 -13.28 -2.65 3.42
C VAL A 120 -13.31 -2.89 4.92
N SER A 121 -14.39 -3.50 5.40
CA SER A 121 -14.47 -3.94 6.79
C SER A 121 -13.40 -5.00 7.10
N SER A 122 -13.00 -5.13 8.37
CA SER A 122 -12.05 -6.20 8.76
C SER A 122 -12.59 -7.59 8.42
N ALA A 123 -13.91 -7.79 8.49
CA ALA A 123 -14.56 -9.06 8.16
C ALA A 123 -14.35 -9.46 6.70
N SER A 124 -14.30 -8.50 5.77
CA SER A 124 -14.06 -8.78 4.36
C SER A 124 -12.59 -9.13 4.05
N ARG A 125 -11.70 -9.14 5.06
CA ARG A 125 -10.29 -9.58 4.94
C ARG A 125 -10.00 -10.94 5.57
N ASP A 126 -10.89 -11.46 6.42
CA ASP A 126 -10.65 -12.68 7.20
C ASP A 126 -10.41 -13.92 6.32
N ARG A 127 -10.82 -13.87 5.06
CA ARG A 127 -10.66 -14.93 4.05
C ARG A 127 -9.28 -14.94 3.38
N PHE A 128 -8.54 -13.84 3.45
CA PHE A 128 -7.24 -13.69 2.77
C PHE A 128 -6.09 -13.90 3.75
N SER A 129 -5.22 -14.85 3.48
CA SER A 129 -4.10 -15.19 4.37
C SER A 129 -2.85 -15.61 3.60
N GLY A 130 -1.72 -15.71 4.31
CA GLY A 130 -0.47 -16.26 3.75
C GLY A 130 0.05 -15.52 2.52
N ILE A 131 -0.11 -14.19 2.47
CA ILE A 131 0.31 -13.37 1.33
C ILE A 131 1.81 -13.09 1.43
N HIS A 132 2.61 -13.67 0.55
CA HIS A 132 4.05 -13.44 0.51
C HIS A 132 4.63 -13.71 -0.90
N TRP A 133 5.73 -13.06 -1.24
CA TRP A 133 6.47 -13.40 -2.45
C TRP A 133 7.30 -14.67 -2.23
N LYS A 134 7.49 -15.46 -3.28
CA LYS A 134 8.45 -16.57 -3.35
C LYS A 134 9.12 -16.53 -4.73
N GLY A 135 10.28 -15.90 -4.81
CA GLY A 135 10.91 -15.57 -6.09
C GLY A 135 10.02 -14.62 -6.90
N THR A 136 9.67 -15.00 -8.13
CA THR A 136 8.86 -14.17 -9.04
C THR A 136 7.35 -14.33 -8.88
N HIS A 137 6.89 -15.15 -7.94
CA HIS A 137 5.47 -15.45 -7.75
C HIS A 137 4.98 -14.95 -6.40
N LEU A 138 3.80 -14.36 -6.38
CA LEU A 138 3.06 -14.04 -5.15
C LEU A 138 2.22 -15.26 -4.79
N HIS A 139 2.43 -15.74 -3.57
CA HIS A 139 1.62 -16.76 -2.93
C HIS A 139 0.62 -16.06 -2.04
N PHE A 140 -0.64 -16.48 -2.10
CA PHE A 140 -1.68 -16.03 -1.17
C PHE A 140 -2.77 -17.08 -1.08
N LYS A 141 -3.54 -17.05 -0.01
CA LYS A 141 -4.68 -17.94 0.20
C LYS A 141 -5.99 -17.18 0.20
N ILE A 142 -7.02 -17.82 -0.36
CA ILE A 142 -8.42 -17.43 -0.17
C ILE A 142 -9.13 -18.66 0.39
N ASP A 143 -9.73 -18.55 1.58
CA ASP A 143 -10.38 -19.69 2.28
C ASP A 143 -9.49 -20.95 2.33
N GLU A 144 -8.23 -20.79 2.72
CA GLU A 144 -7.18 -21.84 2.74
C GLU A 144 -6.75 -22.39 1.38
N THR A 145 -7.40 -22.03 0.28
CA THR A 145 -7.01 -22.40 -1.08
C THR A 145 -5.83 -21.56 -1.54
N LEU A 146 -4.73 -22.19 -1.94
CA LEU A 146 -3.49 -21.51 -2.32
C LEU A 146 -3.51 -21.07 -3.79
N TYR A 147 -3.20 -19.80 -4.02
CA TYR A 147 -3.01 -19.19 -5.33
C TYR A 147 -1.55 -18.77 -5.48
N ILE A 148 -0.99 -19.06 -6.65
CA ILE A 148 0.39 -18.76 -7.01
C ILE A 148 0.37 -18.04 -8.35
N LEU A 149 0.62 -16.73 -8.32
CA LEU A 149 0.49 -15.85 -9.49
C LEU A 149 1.76 -15.03 -9.67
N ASP A 150 2.22 -14.84 -10.91
CA ASP A 150 3.29 -13.89 -11.20
C ASP A 150 2.77 -12.44 -11.29
N ALA A 151 3.66 -11.48 -11.49
CA ALA A 151 3.27 -10.07 -11.58
C ALA A 151 2.30 -9.75 -12.74
N GLN A 152 2.37 -10.49 -13.86
CA GLN A 152 1.49 -10.30 -15.00
C GLN A 152 0.11 -10.90 -14.71
N ASP A 153 0.07 -12.09 -14.13
CA ASP A 153 -1.15 -12.77 -13.69
C ASP A 153 -1.92 -11.92 -12.67
N ILE A 154 -1.21 -11.30 -11.72
CA ILE A 154 -1.82 -10.38 -10.74
C ILE A 154 -2.37 -9.14 -11.46
N GLY A 155 -1.70 -8.62 -12.48
CA GLY A 155 -2.20 -7.51 -13.28
C GLY A 155 -3.51 -7.85 -14.02
N ASN A 156 -3.61 -9.07 -14.56
CA ASN A 156 -4.84 -9.59 -15.15
C ASN A 156 -5.95 -9.73 -14.10
N LEU A 157 -5.62 -10.23 -12.90
CA LEU A 157 -6.58 -10.35 -11.81
C LEU A 157 -7.08 -8.98 -11.31
N LEU A 158 -6.19 -8.01 -11.12
CA LEU A 158 -6.55 -6.64 -10.74
C LEU A 158 -7.51 -5.98 -11.74
N SER A 159 -7.34 -6.27 -13.02
CA SER A 159 -8.21 -5.76 -14.08
C SER A 159 -9.65 -6.27 -13.97
N GLU A 160 -9.84 -7.51 -13.51
CA GLU A 160 -11.15 -8.12 -13.30
C GLU A 160 -11.77 -7.80 -11.93
N LEU A 161 -10.94 -7.59 -10.90
CA LEU A 161 -11.38 -7.14 -9.57
C LEU A 161 -11.98 -5.73 -9.62
N HIS A 162 -11.43 -4.84 -10.45
CA HIS A 162 -11.89 -3.47 -10.55
C HIS A 162 -13.22 -3.35 -11.32
N LEU A 163 -14.27 -2.89 -10.64
CA LEU A 163 -15.65 -2.79 -11.14
C LEU A 163 -15.76 -2.08 -12.50
N SER A 164 -15.04 -0.97 -12.68
CA SER A 164 -15.14 -0.18 -13.92
C SER A 164 -14.38 -0.78 -15.10
N SER A 165 -13.44 -1.69 -14.83
CA SER A 165 -12.54 -2.32 -15.81
C SER A 165 -13.01 -3.72 -16.22
N ARG A 166 -13.75 -4.40 -15.34
CA ARG A 166 -14.28 -5.75 -15.55
C ARG A 166 -14.93 -5.94 -16.92
N GLY A 167 -14.49 -6.96 -17.67
CA GLY A 167 -15.02 -7.28 -19.00
C GLY A 167 -14.68 -6.29 -20.11
N LYS A 168 -13.88 -5.24 -19.81
CA LYS A 168 -13.41 -4.24 -20.79
C LYS A 168 -11.92 -4.37 -21.11
N VAL A 169 -11.17 -5.17 -20.34
CA VAL A 169 -9.71 -5.28 -20.51
C VAL A 169 -9.36 -6.40 -21.48
N HIS A 170 -8.54 -6.04 -22.47
CA HIS A 170 -7.90 -7.00 -23.36
C HIS A 170 -6.82 -7.76 -22.59
N PHE A 171 -6.90 -9.09 -22.60
CA PHE A 171 -5.95 -10.02 -22.01
C PHE A 171 -4.49 -9.54 -22.18
N GLN A 172 -3.81 -9.27 -21.06
CA GLN A 172 -2.36 -9.12 -21.06
C GLN A 172 -1.74 -10.52 -20.99
N LYS A 173 -0.50 -10.66 -21.48
CA LYS A 173 0.28 -11.91 -21.39
C LYS A 173 0.26 -12.45 -19.94
N GLY A 174 0.11 -13.76 -19.76
CA GLY A 174 -0.05 -14.40 -18.45
C GLY A 174 -1.23 -15.37 -18.45
N LYS A 175 -1.73 -15.73 -17.27
CA LYS A 175 -2.93 -16.56 -17.08
C LYS A 175 -4.20 -15.81 -17.45
N LEU A 176 -5.16 -16.55 -18.01
CA LEU A 176 -6.49 -16.01 -18.31
C LEU A 176 -7.30 -15.83 -17.03
N VAL A 177 -7.76 -14.61 -16.80
CA VAL A 177 -8.65 -14.27 -15.69
C VAL A 177 -9.97 -13.78 -16.22
N GLY A 178 -11.07 -14.29 -15.65
CA GLY A 178 -12.41 -13.83 -15.98
C GLY A 178 -13.32 -13.87 -14.76
N SER A 179 -14.27 -12.96 -14.70
CA SER A 179 -15.29 -12.94 -13.66
C SER A 179 -16.68 -13.20 -14.23
N LYS A 180 -17.52 -13.91 -13.48
CA LYS A 180 -18.93 -14.08 -13.80
C LYS A 180 -19.79 -13.84 -12.57
N MET A 181 -20.90 -13.17 -12.80
CA MET A 181 -21.94 -12.97 -11.79
C MET A 181 -22.89 -14.15 -11.88
N GLN A 182 -22.87 -15.03 -10.87
CA GLN A 182 -23.68 -16.26 -10.87
C GLN A 182 -24.79 -16.25 -9.82
N ASP A 183 -24.78 -15.27 -8.90
CA ASP A 183 -25.77 -15.16 -7.83
C ASP A 183 -27.04 -14.43 -8.31
N TYR A 184 -28.21 -15.00 -8.00
CA TYR A 184 -29.54 -14.41 -8.24
C TYR A 184 -29.74 -13.08 -7.51
N ARG A 185 -29.07 -12.90 -6.35
CA ARG A 185 -29.12 -11.64 -5.58
C ARG A 185 -28.18 -10.58 -6.09
N TYR A 186 -27.34 -10.90 -7.07
CA TYR A 186 -26.37 -9.97 -7.64
C TYR A 186 -25.31 -9.47 -6.64
N GLU A 187 -25.05 -10.23 -5.56
CA GLU A 187 -24.15 -9.81 -4.47
C GLU A 187 -22.72 -10.35 -4.62
N ARG A 188 -22.53 -11.41 -5.41
CA ARG A 188 -21.27 -12.15 -5.52
C ARG A 188 -20.81 -12.34 -6.95
N TYR A 189 -19.49 -12.26 -7.11
CA TYR A 189 -18.79 -12.54 -8.36
C TYR A 189 -17.89 -13.76 -8.17
N THR A 190 -18.01 -14.72 -9.08
CA THR A 190 -17.10 -15.86 -9.18
C THR A 190 -15.97 -15.47 -10.12
N TYR A 191 -14.75 -15.56 -9.63
CA TYR A 191 -13.53 -15.32 -10.39
C TYR A 191 -12.91 -16.64 -10.80
N TYR A 192 -12.47 -16.69 -12.06
CA TYR A 192 -11.82 -17.81 -12.69
C TYR A 192 -10.42 -17.39 -13.08
N ILE A 193 -9.43 -18.12 -12.62
CA ILE A 193 -8.04 -17.98 -13.04
C ILE A 193 -7.64 -19.31 -13.70
N GLU A 194 -6.96 -19.22 -14.85
CA GLU A 194 -6.45 -20.39 -15.56
C GLU A 194 -5.61 -21.29 -14.65
N ASP A 195 -5.88 -22.60 -14.71
CA ASP A 195 -5.24 -23.63 -13.88
C ASP A 195 -5.32 -23.36 -12.36
N SER A 196 -6.43 -22.80 -11.88
CA SER A 196 -6.67 -22.56 -10.46
C SER A 196 -8.14 -22.75 -10.11
N ASP A 197 -8.40 -23.08 -8.85
CA ASP A 197 -9.76 -23.22 -8.37
C ASP A 197 -10.50 -21.87 -8.41
N PRO A 198 -11.78 -21.83 -8.78
CA PRO A 198 -12.54 -20.60 -8.76
C PRO A 198 -12.85 -20.17 -7.33
N PHE A 199 -12.97 -18.86 -7.12
CA PHE A 199 -13.35 -18.29 -5.82
C PHE A 199 -14.43 -17.22 -5.98
N GLU A 200 -15.21 -17.04 -4.93
CA GLU A 200 -16.31 -16.08 -4.91
C GLU A 200 -16.02 -14.93 -3.96
N LEU A 201 -16.19 -13.70 -4.45
CA LEU A 201 -16.08 -12.48 -3.64
C LEU A 201 -17.31 -11.60 -3.83
N THR A 202 -17.71 -10.96 -2.74
CA THR A 202 -18.56 -9.76 -2.75
C THR A 202 -17.80 -8.57 -3.34
N GLU A 203 -18.50 -7.46 -3.55
CA GLU A 203 -17.88 -6.21 -3.99
C GLU A 203 -16.84 -5.70 -2.99
N GLU A 204 -17.16 -5.69 -1.70
CA GLU A 204 -16.21 -5.28 -0.65
C GLU A 204 -14.97 -6.19 -0.59
N GLU A 205 -15.15 -7.50 -0.66
CA GLU A 205 -14.03 -8.45 -0.68
C GLU A 205 -13.19 -8.32 -1.96
N SER A 206 -13.81 -7.95 -3.09
CA SER A 206 -13.10 -7.69 -4.34
C SER A 206 -12.20 -6.46 -4.21
N MET A 207 -12.72 -5.38 -3.59
CA MET A 207 -11.92 -4.18 -3.29
C MET A 207 -10.77 -4.51 -2.31
N ALA A 208 -11.04 -5.36 -1.33
CA ALA A 208 -10.06 -5.79 -0.34
C ALA A 208 -8.88 -6.51 -0.97
N LEU A 209 -9.19 -7.50 -1.82
CA LEU A 209 -8.18 -8.25 -2.55
C LEU A 209 -7.44 -7.35 -3.53
N GLN A 210 -8.14 -6.44 -4.22
CA GLN A 210 -7.53 -5.48 -5.13
C GLN A 210 -6.48 -4.62 -4.42
N ASP A 211 -6.83 -4.07 -3.27
CA ASP A 211 -5.93 -3.24 -2.47
C ASP A 211 -4.74 -4.04 -1.93
N LEU A 212 -4.97 -5.27 -1.44
CA LEU A 212 -3.90 -6.18 -1.00
C LEU A 212 -2.91 -6.44 -2.13
N LEU A 213 -3.39 -6.90 -3.28
CA LEU A 213 -2.54 -7.20 -4.43
C LEU A 213 -1.81 -5.96 -4.94
N THR A 214 -2.46 -4.79 -4.93
CA THR A 214 -1.82 -3.51 -5.32
C THR A 214 -0.68 -3.14 -4.37
N CYS A 215 -0.88 -3.30 -3.06
CA CYS A 215 0.17 -3.08 -2.06
C CYS A 215 1.38 -3.99 -2.29
N PHE A 216 1.15 -5.29 -2.54
CA PHE A 216 2.22 -6.25 -2.78
C PHE A 216 2.94 -6.07 -4.12
N LEU A 217 2.25 -5.58 -5.15
CA LEU A 217 2.87 -5.25 -6.44
C LEU A 217 3.67 -3.95 -6.41
N SER A 218 3.17 -2.94 -5.70
CA SER A 218 3.75 -1.59 -5.70
C SER A 218 4.90 -1.43 -4.71
N ASN A 219 4.98 -2.30 -3.69
CA ASN A 219 6.01 -2.23 -2.68
C ASN A 219 7.20 -3.12 -3.04
N HIS A 220 8.27 -2.50 -3.55
CA HIS A 220 9.50 -3.19 -3.94
C HIS A 220 10.14 -3.97 -2.78
N GLU A 221 9.99 -3.54 -1.54
CA GLU A 221 10.57 -4.28 -0.40
C GLU A 221 9.84 -5.59 -0.11
N LEU A 222 8.53 -5.66 -0.39
CA LEU A 222 7.78 -6.93 -0.27
C LEU A 222 8.23 -7.93 -1.34
N ARG A 223 8.68 -7.45 -2.50
CA ARG A 223 9.08 -8.28 -3.66
C ARG A 223 10.49 -8.87 -3.55
N TYR A 224 11.41 -8.22 -2.81
CA TYR A 224 12.85 -8.56 -2.81
C TYR A 224 13.36 -9.21 -1.51
N ARG A 225 12.49 -9.51 -0.54
CA ARG A 225 12.90 -10.02 0.78
C ARG A 225 12.66 -11.51 1.02
N VAL A 226 12.48 -12.30 -0.04
CA VAL A 226 12.43 -13.77 0.00
C VAL A 226 13.38 -14.38 -1.01
#